data_AF-A0A7C4MCQ2-F1
#
_entry.id   AF-A0A7C4MCQ2-F1
#
_cell.length_a   1.000
_cell.length_b   1.000
_cell.length_c   1.000
_cell.angle_alpha   90.00
_cell.angle_beta   90.00
_cell.angle_gamma   90.00
#
_symmetry.space_group_name_H-M   'P 1'
#
loop_
_entity.id
_entity.type
_entity.pdbx_description
1 polymer ?
#
loop_
_entity_poly.entity_id
_entity_poly.type
_entity_poly.pdbx_seq_one_letter_code
_entity_poly.pdbx_strand_id
1 'polypeptide(L)'
;MSIEVIGLRCSRCGAPLPKPEKDSEYVKCEFCGTLQRIAEASSYTEKLKTEVLKWIREFMPVSMGAIQTVDTLARHNIFIAYIKPKLIPEYSQLKARILKTLSSPILLLGNIKINITGDDPKESFERLVKIESISPMAVVPEDQEFYSEVYFTYVLNAYINNYIKMGLSGDIDSAIKNLEELSNILANINKATPINMRVKSLASALKAWKYLKEGDFTSATTPLESALKSNRETKGLIIKDPQLSIMTTAIDTEAMLVKSLSNYAIVEKALFEAGRQLQELMSFLDKYLRVIEEIREMYGKNLSIHYEVSEKIKNIFMSKLGKETVDILPGQGEILVPMYLVRISYTFTTGSLMWKKGKEYRDYVLALATFPYANIPVTDTFRLKSGFLDRVRGREEKLTIDIVTNAIASARRDYITLPVIPPISDGEIAKRVADSYLSEVSKRLGGKISMGASSAEKVVYSPARIVNNDIYIDSLGEAQVSLGKHLRDLMDIAIR
;
A
#
# COMPACT_ATOMS: atom_id res chain seq x y z
N MET A 1 5.30 35.54 32.91
CA MET A 1 5.59 34.43 31.96
C MET A 1 5.70 35.01 30.56
N SER A 2 6.91 35.25 30.08
CA SER A 2 7.13 35.53 28.66
C SER A 2 7.00 34.20 27.91
N ILE A 3 5.87 33.99 27.24
CA ILE A 3 5.76 32.93 26.24
C ILE A 3 6.78 33.29 25.16
N GLU A 4 7.83 32.50 25.05
CA GLU A 4 8.87 32.66 24.05
C GLU A 4 8.21 32.78 22.67
N VAL A 5 8.72 33.69 21.85
CA VAL A 5 8.05 34.21 20.65
C VAL A 5 7.59 33.05 19.77
N ILE A 6 6.27 32.79 19.75
CA ILE A 6 5.66 31.89 18.76
C ILE A 6 6.11 32.40 17.40
N GLY A 7 6.97 31.63 16.73
CA GLY A 7 7.46 31.93 15.39
C GLY A 7 6.29 32.09 14.44
N LEU A 8 6.51 32.81 13.33
CA LEU A 8 5.48 33.06 12.32
C LEU A 8 4.80 31.73 11.92
N ARG A 9 3.47 31.69 11.88
CA ARG A 9 2.69 30.48 11.54
C ARG A 9 1.95 30.64 10.22
N CYS A 10 1.83 29.53 9.51
CA CYS A 10 1.14 29.42 8.23
C CYS A 10 -0.38 29.58 8.44
N SER A 11 -1.03 30.54 7.78
CA SER A 11 -2.46 30.79 7.92
C SER A 11 -3.35 29.66 7.36
N ARG A 12 -2.81 28.87 6.42
CA ARG A 12 -3.50 27.75 5.75
C ARG A 12 -3.44 26.44 6.53
N CYS A 13 -2.27 26.04 7.04
CA CYS A 13 -2.09 24.76 7.71
C CYS A 13 -1.65 24.85 9.17
N GLY A 14 -1.41 26.05 9.72
CA GLY A 14 -0.99 26.24 11.12
C GLY A 14 0.48 25.91 11.42
N ALA A 15 1.18 25.22 10.51
CA ALA A 15 2.59 24.85 10.67
C ALA A 15 3.51 26.07 10.85
N PRO A 16 4.67 25.93 11.51
CA PRO A 16 5.65 27.00 11.60
C PRO A 16 6.16 27.39 10.20
N LEU A 17 6.36 28.69 9.99
CA LEU A 17 6.95 29.23 8.76
C LEU A 17 8.46 29.43 8.94
N PRO A 18 9.25 29.24 7.87
CA PRO A 18 10.66 29.60 7.91
C PRO A 18 10.83 31.10 8.15
N LYS A 19 12.02 31.49 8.62
CA LYS A 19 12.37 32.91 8.75
C LYS A 19 12.27 33.56 7.37
N PRO A 20 11.52 34.66 7.20
CA PRO A 20 11.41 35.32 5.92
C PRO A 20 12.77 35.81 5.42
N GLU A 21 12.99 35.70 4.10
CA GLU A 21 14.14 36.33 3.45
C GLU A 21 14.08 37.85 3.63
N LYS A 22 15.26 38.47 3.73
CA LYS A 22 15.37 39.91 3.91
C LYS A 22 14.71 40.62 2.72
N ASP A 23 13.87 41.62 3.01
CA ASP A 23 13.15 42.44 2.02
C ASP A 23 12.10 41.68 1.17
N SER A 24 11.79 40.42 1.48
CA SER A 24 10.66 39.70 0.85
C SER A 24 9.33 40.13 1.46
N GLU A 25 8.27 40.26 0.65
CA GLU A 25 6.89 40.45 1.12
C GLU A 25 6.15 39.12 1.37
N TYR A 26 6.71 38.01 0.85
CA TYR A 26 6.08 36.70 0.83
C TYR A 26 6.96 35.64 1.50
N VAL A 27 6.31 34.62 2.04
CA VAL A 27 6.96 33.43 2.60
C VAL A 27 6.23 32.19 2.10
N LYS A 28 6.98 31.19 1.63
CA LYS A 28 6.44 29.89 1.22
C LYS A 28 6.47 28.93 2.41
N CYS A 29 5.33 28.31 2.72
CA CYS A 29 5.26 27.27 3.74
C CYS A 29 5.87 25.97 3.20
N GLU A 30 6.92 25.47 3.83
CA GLU A 30 7.58 24.21 3.45
C GLU A 30 6.70 22.97 3.73
N PHE A 31 5.69 23.11 4.60
CA PHE A 31 4.84 22.00 5.04
C PHE A 31 3.55 21.85 4.23
N CYS A 32 3.13 22.87 3.47
CA CYS A 32 1.93 22.78 2.64
C CYS A 32 2.04 23.51 1.28
N GLY A 33 3.26 23.87 0.89
CA GLY A 33 3.58 24.55 -0.36
C GLY A 33 3.01 25.97 -0.53
N THR A 34 2.20 26.47 0.39
CA THR A 34 1.42 27.70 0.20
C THR A 34 2.29 28.95 0.33
N LEU A 35 2.25 29.81 -0.68
CA LEU A 35 2.85 31.15 -0.66
C LEU A 35 1.89 32.13 0.05
N GLN A 36 2.37 32.88 1.03
CA GLN A 36 1.56 33.79 1.84
C GLN A 36 2.26 35.13 2.04
N ARG A 37 1.48 36.21 2.14
CA ARG A 37 1.99 37.52 2.53
C ARG A 37 2.41 37.50 3.99
N ILE A 38 3.58 38.06 4.31
CA ILE A 38 4.11 38.09 5.68
C ILE A 38 3.14 38.82 6.62
N ALA A 39 2.49 39.89 6.16
CA ALA A 39 1.49 40.61 6.93
C ALA A 39 0.30 39.72 7.36
N GLU A 40 -0.18 38.84 6.47
CA GLU A 40 -1.30 37.93 6.74
C GLU A 40 -0.89 36.84 7.74
N ALA A 41 0.27 36.23 7.53
CA ALA A 41 0.83 35.25 8.45
C ALA A 41 1.09 35.87 9.83
N SER A 42 1.54 37.13 9.90
CA SER A 42 1.76 37.84 11.16
C SER A 42 0.45 38.11 11.88
N SER A 43 -0.56 38.62 11.17
CA SER A 43 -1.90 38.84 11.74
C SER A 43 -2.52 37.56 12.29
N TYR A 44 -2.41 36.45 11.54
CA TYR A 44 -2.85 35.14 12.00
C TYR A 44 -2.07 34.69 13.25
N THR A 45 -0.75 34.88 13.27
CA THR A 45 0.10 34.51 14.41
C THR A 45 -0.29 35.28 15.67
N GLU A 46 -0.59 36.58 15.57
CA GLU A 46 -1.05 37.40 16.71
C GLU A 46 -2.42 36.98 17.24
N LYS A 47 -3.34 36.59 16.35
CA LYS A 47 -4.62 35.99 16.75
C LYS A 47 -4.40 34.70 17.52
N LEU A 48 -3.55 33.80 17.01
CA LEU A 48 -3.21 32.54 17.67
C LEU A 48 -2.57 32.78 19.04
N LYS A 49 -1.64 33.74 19.17
CA LYS A 49 -1.06 34.14 20.47
C LYS A 49 -2.14 34.56 21.47
N THR A 50 -3.10 35.38 21.02
CA THR A 50 -4.21 35.84 21.85
C THR A 50 -5.09 34.68 22.32
N GLU A 51 -5.39 33.73 21.43
CA GLU A 51 -6.14 32.53 21.77
C GLU A 51 -5.40 31.61 22.75
N VAL A 52 -4.09 31.42 22.56
CA VAL A 52 -3.24 30.66 23.49
C VAL A 52 -3.23 31.32 24.87
N LEU A 53 -3.06 32.64 24.95
CA LEU A 53 -3.09 33.37 26.21
C LEU A 53 -4.45 33.26 26.90
N LYS A 54 -5.55 33.33 26.14
CA LYS A 54 -6.91 33.14 26.67
C LYS A 54 -7.06 31.72 27.22
N TRP A 55 -6.64 30.72 26.46
CA TRP A 55 -6.69 29.31 26.86
C TRP A 55 -5.86 29.04 28.12
N ILE A 56 -4.63 29.56 28.23
CA ILE A 56 -3.80 29.44 29.45
C ILE A 56 -4.52 30.05 30.67
N ARG A 57 -5.16 31.22 30.51
CA ARG A 57 -5.90 31.87 31.61
C ARG A 57 -7.06 31.01 32.13
N GLU A 58 -7.65 30.14 31.31
CA GLU A 58 -8.71 29.21 31.74
C GLU A 58 -8.21 28.15 32.73
N PHE A 59 -6.89 27.92 32.82
CA PHE A 59 -6.28 27.03 33.82
C PHE A 59 -5.83 27.74 35.08
N MET A 60 -5.76 29.07 35.08
CA MET A 60 -5.21 29.83 36.20
C MET A 60 -6.29 30.14 37.24
N PRO A 61 -6.02 29.97 38.54
CA PRO A 61 -6.92 30.41 39.60
C PRO A 61 -7.12 31.94 39.52
N VAL A 62 -8.35 32.41 39.80
CA VAL A 62 -8.71 33.84 39.81
C VAL A 62 -7.81 34.65 40.77
N SER A 63 -7.29 34.01 41.83
CA SER A 63 -6.39 34.62 42.82
C SER A 63 -4.93 34.81 42.37
N MET A 64 -4.52 34.31 41.21
CA MET A 64 -3.13 34.36 40.73
C MET A 64 -2.83 35.47 39.71
N GLY A 65 -3.77 36.39 39.46
CA GLY A 65 -3.66 37.42 38.40
C GLY A 65 -2.51 38.44 38.51
N ALA A 66 -1.73 38.43 39.60
CA ALA A 66 -0.72 39.46 39.88
C ALA A 66 0.69 38.94 40.20
N ILE A 67 0.95 37.62 40.14
CA ILE A 67 2.26 37.07 40.54
C ILE A 67 3.18 36.94 39.32
N GLN A 68 4.19 37.81 39.22
CA GLN A 68 5.15 37.82 38.09
C GLN A 68 6.17 36.67 38.12
N THR A 69 6.39 36.05 39.29
CA THR A 69 7.30 34.91 39.49
C THR A 69 6.58 33.82 40.27
N VAL A 70 6.05 32.83 39.57
CA VAL A 70 5.51 31.62 40.20
C VAL A 70 6.69 30.69 40.47
N ASP A 71 6.95 30.37 41.74
CA ASP A 71 8.03 29.45 42.11
C ASP A 71 7.78 28.03 41.53
N THR A 72 8.78 27.15 41.62
CA THR A 72 8.68 25.77 41.14
C THR A 72 7.53 24.98 41.79
N LEU A 73 7.32 25.13 43.09
CA LEU A 73 6.23 24.48 43.82
C LEU A 73 4.85 24.99 43.37
N ALA A 74 4.71 26.30 43.16
CA ALA A 74 3.47 26.89 42.69
C ALA A 74 3.17 26.49 41.22
N ARG A 75 4.19 26.37 40.36
CA ARG A 75 4.02 25.84 38.98
C ARG A 75 3.58 24.38 38.99
N HIS A 76 4.22 23.55 39.82
CA HIS A 76 3.82 22.15 40.01
C HIS A 76 2.37 22.04 40.51
N ASN A 77 1.99 22.82 41.53
CA ASN A 77 0.63 22.83 42.06
C ASN A 77 -0.42 23.24 41.02
N ILE A 78 -0.12 24.26 40.20
CA ILE A 78 -0.99 24.66 39.09
C ILE A 78 -1.12 23.52 38.09
N PHE A 79 0.00 22.88 37.74
CA PHE A 79 0.04 21.81 36.77
C PHE A 79 -0.82 20.62 37.20
N ILE A 80 -0.64 20.13 38.43
CA ILE A 80 -1.37 18.98 38.96
C ILE A 80 -2.85 19.29 39.22
N ALA A 81 -3.17 20.47 39.76
CA ALA A 81 -4.54 20.78 40.15
C ALA A 81 -5.43 21.25 38.99
N TYR A 82 -4.86 21.90 37.97
CA TYR A 82 -5.65 22.55 36.92
C TYR A 82 -5.32 22.08 35.50
N ILE A 83 -4.04 21.94 35.15
CA ILE A 83 -3.62 21.63 33.77
C ILE A 83 -3.82 20.14 33.48
N LYS A 84 -3.16 19.26 34.24
CA LYS A 84 -3.17 17.81 34.03
C LYS A 84 -4.59 17.22 34.01
N PRO A 85 -5.51 17.53 34.94
CA PRO A 85 -6.86 16.96 34.94
C PRO A 85 -7.68 17.32 33.70
N LYS A 86 -7.50 18.53 33.17
CA LYS A 86 -8.18 18.99 31.96
C LYS A 86 -7.58 18.40 30.68
N LEU A 87 -6.27 18.16 30.66
CA LEU A 87 -5.60 17.55 29.50
C LEU A 87 -5.91 16.07 29.35
N ILE A 88 -6.07 15.31 30.45
CA ILE A 88 -6.22 13.84 30.42
C ILE A 88 -7.33 13.36 29.46
N PRO A 89 -8.57 13.88 29.51
CA PRO A 89 -9.64 13.45 28.63
C PRO A 89 -9.33 13.71 27.15
N GLU A 90 -8.90 14.93 26.82
CA GLU A 90 -8.57 15.33 25.45
C GLU A 90 -7.39 14.53 24.89
N TYR A 91 -6.34 14.38 25.69
CA TYR A 91 -5.16 13.59 25.37
C TYR A 91 -5.52 12.13 25.10
N SER A 92 -6.35 11.51 25.94
CA SER A 92 -6.72 10.10 25.82
C SER A 92 -7.55 9.85 24.55
N GLN A 93 -8.49 10.74 24.24
CA GLN A 93 -9.25 10.67 22.99
C GLN A 93 -8.34 10.87 21.76
N LEU A 94 -7.41 11.83 21.82
CA LEU A 94 -6.46 12.07 20.74
C LEU A 94 -5.52 10.87 20.53
N LYS A 95 -4.99 10.30 21.61
CA LYS A 95 -4.15 9.10 21.58
C LYS A 95 -4.87 7.93 20.91
N ALA A 96 -6.15 7.71 21.23
CA ALA A 96 -6.93 6.67 20.57
C ALA A 96 -7.12 6.95 19.06
N ARG A 97 -7.41 8.19 18.68
CA ARG A 97 -7.55 8.59 17.26
C ARG A 97 -6.25 8.40 16.49
N ILE A 98 -5.12 8.87 17.00
CA ILE A 98 -3.84 8.73 16.30
C ILE A 98 -3.40 7.27 16.20
N LEU A 99 -3.64 6.44 17.22
CA LEU A 99 -3.37 5.00 17.14
C LEU A 99 -4.25 4.32 16.09
N LYS A 100 -5.51 4.73 15.94
CA LYS A 100 -6.38 4.26 14.85
C LYS A 100 -5.81 4.65 13.48
N THR A 101 -5.38 5.89 13.30
CA THR A 101 -4.73 6.34 12.05
C THR A 101 -3.48 5.51 11.76
N LEU A 102 -2.62 5.32 12.76
CA LEU A 102 -1.40 4.54 12.64
C LEU A 102 -1.68 3.03 12.47
N SER A 103 -2.84 2.51 12.86
CA SER A 103 -3.20 1.11 12.59
C SER A 103 -3.48 0.82 11.10
N SER A 104 -3.58 1.87 10.27
CA SER A 104 -3.73 1.76 8.82
C SER A 104 -2.40 2.00 8.11
N PRO A 105 -2.19 1.44 6.89
CA PRO A 105 -1.05 1.81 6.07
C PRO A 105 -1.18 3.27 5.64
N ILE A 106 -0.11 4.05 5.80
CA ILE A 106 -0.12 5.48 5.53
C ILE A 106 0.95 5.90 4.51
N LEU A 107 1.54 4.97 3.76
CA LEU A 107 2.47 5.30 2.66
C LEU A 107 1.72 5.76 1.41
N LEU A 108 1.65 7.07 1.19
CA LEU A 108 0.82 7.68 0.14
C LEU A 108 1.59 7.83 -1.18
N LEU A 109 1.51 6.80 -2.03
CA LEU A 109 2.08 6.80 -3.38
C LEU A 109 0.97 7.22 -4.34
N GLY A 110 0.98 8.46 -4.87
CA GLY A 110 -0.20 9.09 -5.51
C GLY A 110 -1.02 8.34 -6.57
N ASN A 111 -0.54 7.22 -7.14
CA ASN A 111 -1.31 6.36 -8.05
C ASN A 111 -2.00 5.17 -7.34
N ILE A 112 -1.79 5.02 -6.03
CA ILE A 112 -2.35 3.96 -5.19
C ILE A 112 -3.30 4.63 -4.19
N LYS A 113 -4.57 4.25 -4.24
CA LYS A 113 -5.62 4.84 -3.41
C LYS A 113 -5.62 4.18 -2.03
N ILE A 114 -5.32 4.97 -1.01
CA ILE A 114 -5.43 4.55 0.39
C ILE A 114 -6.62 5.29 1.00
N ASN A 115 -7.58 4.53 1.54
CA ASN A 115 -8.71 5.11 2.26
C ASN A 115 -8.27 5.49 3.67
N ILE A 116 -7.75 6.71 3.79
CA ILE A 116 -7.35 7.30 5.06
C ILE A 116 -7.89 8.72 5.17
N THR A 117 -8.33 9.07 6.36
CA THR A 117 -8.76 10.42 6.71
C THR A 117 -7.97 10.87 7.92
N GLY A 118 -7.57 12.15 7.92
CA GLY A 118 -6.92 12.81 9.05
C GLY A 118 -7.82 13.91 9.60
N ASP A 119 -7.51 14.37 10.81
CA ASP A 119 -8.10 15.60 11.36
C ASP A 119 -7.62 16.81 10.53
N ASP A 120 -8.27 17.97 10.67
CA ASP A 120 -7.80 19.18 9.98
C ASP A 120 -6.39 19.56 10.46
N PRO A 121 -5.40 19.71 9.55
CA PRO A 121 -4.04 20.02 9.96
C PRO A 121 -3.91 21.36 10.66
N LYS A 122 -4.68 22.37 10.26
CA LYS A 122 -4.60 23.70 10.87
C LYS A 122 -5.02 23.64 12.33
N GLU A 123 -6.18 23.07 12.62
CA GLU A 123 -6.62 22.86 13.98
C GLU A 123 -5.62 22.00 14.79
N SER A 124 -5.04 20.98 14.16
CA SER A 124 -4.05 20.10 14.80
C SER A 124 -2.79 20.86 15.22
N PHE A 125 -2.26 21.75 14.37
CA PHE A 125 -1.12 22.60 14.70
C PHE A 125 -1.47 23.68 15.72
N GLU A 126 -2.63 24.32 15.63
CA GLU A 126 -3.08 25.30 16.62
C GLU A 126 -3.17 24.68 18.03
N ARG A 127 -3.68 23.45 18.13
CA ARG A 127 -3.70 22.68 19.37
C ARG A 127 -2.29 22.31 19.86
N LEU A 128 -1.39 21.93 18.96
CA LEU A 128 0.01 21.68 19.31
C LEU A 128 0.66 22.92 19.94
N VAL A 129 0.44 24.12 19.38
CA VAL A 129 0.98 25.38 19.93
C VAL A 129 0.45 25.65 21.34
N LYS A 130 -0.82 25.33 21.62
CA LYS A 130 -1.38 25.41 22.99
C LYS A 130 -0.63 24.50 23.94
N ILE A 131 -0.35 23.25 23.54
CA ILE A 131 0.43 22.31 24.36
C ILE A 131 1.88 22.79 24.55
N GLU A 132 2.55 23.28 23.50
CA GLU A 132 3.91 23.85 23.61
C GLU A 132 3.99 24.96 24.68
N SER A 133 2.96 25.80 24.76
CA SER A 133 2.91 26.96 25.65
C SER A 133 2.86 26.66 27.15
N ILE A 134 2.47 25.43 27.53
CA ILE A 134 2.40 25.00 28.94
C ILE A 134 3.64 24.24 29.40
N SER A 135 4.63 24.00 28.51
CA SER A 135 5.90 23.39 28.89
C SER A 135 6.58 24.02 30.12
N PRO A 136 6.54 25.35 30.36
CA PRO A 136 7.21 25.95 31.52
C PRO A 136 6.54 25.61 32.87
N MET A 137 5.33 25.02 32.84
CA MET A 137 4.59 24.59 34.03
C MET A 137 4.95 23.16 34.46
N ALA A 138 5.47 22.34 33.55
CA ALA A 138 5.93 20.98 33.85
C ALA A 138 7.37 21.02 34.39
N VAL A 139 7.50 21.19 35.70
CA VAL A 139 8.78 21.56 36.35
C VAL A 139 9.45 20.45 37.14
N VAL A 140 8.70 19.45 37.59
CA VAL A 140 9.24 18.25 38.26
C VAL A 140 9.28 17.05 37.30
N PRO A 141 10.11 16.03 37.54
CA PRO A 141 10.28 14.90 36.62
C PRO A 141 8.97 14.20 36.22
N GLU A 142 8.05 14.01 37.17
CA GLU A 142 6.76 13.36 36.93
C GLU A 142 5.84 14.18 36.01
N ASP A 143 5.87 15.51 36.15
CA ASP A 143 5.12 16.43 35.29
C ASP A 143 5.71 16.46 33.89
N GLN A 144 7.04 16.45 33.79
CA GLN A 144 7.77 16.42 32.54
C GLN A 144 7.53 15.12 31.77
N GLU A 145 7.46 13.98 32.46
CA GLU A 145 7.14 12.71 31.84
C GLU A 145 5.72 12.72 31.24
N PHE A 146 4.72 13.15 32.04
CA PHE A 146 3.35 13.27 31.53
C PHE A 146 3.26 14.27 30.37
N TYR A 147 3.86 15.46 30.52
CA TYR A 147 3.90 16.48 29.47
C TYR A 147 4.54 15.95 28.19
N SER A 148 5.66 15.21 28.30
CA SER A 148 6.35 14.61 27.16
C SER A 148 5.44 13.66 26.37
N GLU A 149 4.64 12.83 27.06
CA GLU A 149 3.66 11.95 26.40
C GLU A 149 2.52 12.70 25.72
N VAL A 150 2.02 13.77 26.36
CA VAL A 150 1.00 14.64 25.76
C VAL A 150 1.57 15.34 24.52
N TYR A 151 2.69 16.04 24.68
CA TYR A 151 3.39 16.76 23.61
C TYR A 151 3.67 15.85 22.42
N PHE A 152 4.25 14.67 22.66
CA PHE A 152 4.49 13.64 21.64
C PHE A 152 3.24 13.32 20.82
N THR A 153 2.09 13.14 21.47
CA THR A 153 0.83 12.78 20.83
C THR A 153 0.29 13.92 19.97
N TYR A 154 0.40 15.17 20.43
CA TYR A 154 -0.02 16.34 19.66
C TYR A 154 0.91 16.64 18.48
N VAL A 155 2.22 16.44 18.65
CA VAL A 155 3.22 16.55 17.56
C VAL A 155 2.88 15.53 16.47
N LEU A 156 2.70 14.26 16.86
CA LEU A 156 2.28 13.20 15.93
C LEU A 156 1.02 13.60 15.16
N ASN A 157 -0.01 14.05 15.88
CA ASN A 157 -1.28 14.42 15.25
C ASN A 157 -1.11 15.55 14.23
N ALA A 158 -0.41 16.63 14.57
CA ALA A 158 -0.23 17.78 13.68
C ALA A 158 0.51 17.40 12.39
N TYR A 159 1.68 16.76 12.51
CA TYR A 159 2.50 16.44 11.35
C TYR A 159 1.95 15.28 10.53
N ILE A 160 1.38 14.24 11.14
CA ILE A 160 0.77 13.12 10.39
C ILE A 160 -0.46 13.57 9.62
N ASN A 161 -1.33 14.40 10.21
CA ASN A 161 -2.52 14.89 9.48
C ASN A 161 -2.12 15.81 8.32
N ASN A 162 -1.12 16.67 8.51
CA ASN A 162 -0.65 17.52 7.41
C ASN A 162 0.06 16.70 6.33
N TYR A 163 0.86 15.70 6.73
CA TYR A 163 1.42 14.70 5.82
C TYR A 163 0.33 14.01 5.00
N ILE A 164 -0.73 13.50 5.64
CA ILE A 164 -1.84 12.82 4.96
C ILE A 164 -2.49 13.77 3.94
N LYS A 165 -2.78 15.02 4.33
CA LYS A 165 -3.37 16.02 3.44
C LYS A 165 -2.50 16.28 2.21
N MET A 166 -1.18 16.44 2.39
CA MET A 166 -0.25 16.72 1.29
C MET A 166 -0.01 15.49 0.40
N GLY A 167 0.11 14.31 1.00
CA GLY A 167 0.26 13.06 0.26
C GLY A 167 -0.96 12.75 -0.61
N LEU A 168 -2.18 12.97 -0.08
CA LEU A 168 -3.42 12.79 -0.84
C LEU A 168 -3.60 13.84 -1.95
N SER A 169 -3.04 15.05 -1.81
CA SER A 169 -3.04 16.05 -2.89
C SER A 169 -1.95 15.82 -3.94
N GLY A 170 -1.06 14.84 -3.73
CA GLY A 170 0.08 14.57 -4.62
C GLY A 170 1.27 15.52 -4.43
N ASP A 171 1.29 16.36 -3.40
CA ASP A 171 2.44 17.23 -3.08
C ASP A 171 3.47 16.44 -2.27
N ILE A 172 4.30 15.67 -3.00
CA ILE A 172 5.29 14.75 -2.43
C ILE A 172 6.35 15.51 -1.62
N ASP A 173 6.76 16.70 -2.05
CA ASP A 173 7.79 17.49 -1.37
C ASP A 173 7.32 17.97 0.01
N SER A 174 6.12 18.56 0.08
CA SER A 174 5.53 18.96 1.36
C SER A 174 5.28 17.73 2.25
N ALA A 175 4.85 16.60 1.67
CA ALA A 175 4.63 15.36 2.43
C ALA A 175 5.93 14.83 3.06
N ILE A 176 7.04 14.78 2.30
CA ILE A 176 8.36 14.40 2.81
C ILE A 176 8.79 15.35 3.93
N LYS A 177 8.67 16.66 3.73
CA LYS A 177 9.08 17.66 4.74
C LYS A 177 8.37 17.46 6.08
N ASN A 178 7.06 17.16 6.07
CA ASN A 178 6.32 16.88 7.30
C ASN A 178 6.86 15.66 8.05
N LEU A 179 7.20 14.58 7.34
CA LEU A 179 7.72 13.36 7.95
C LEU A 179 9.16 13.55 8.46
N GLU A 180 10.00 14.27 7.72
CA GLU A 180 11.36 14.59 8.16
C GLU A 180 11.38 15.44 9.42
N GLU A 181 10.58 16.50 9.45
CA GLU A 181 10.45 17.37 10.63
C GLU A 181 9.91 16.59 11.83
N LEU A 182 8.88 15.77 11.61
CA LEU A 182 8.36 14.88 12.64
C LEU A 182 9.46 13.95 13.15
N SER A 183 10.23 13.32 12.28
CA SER A 183 11.31 12.41 12.66
C SER A 183 12.39 13.10 13.51
N ASN A 184 12.74 14.34 13.16
CA ASN A 184 13.70 15.15 13.91
C ASN A 184 13.18 15.47 15.32
N ILE A 185 11.92 15.86 15.46
CA ILE A 185 11.30 16.11 16.76
C ILE A 185 11.26 14.82 17.60
N LEU A 186 10.86 13.71 17.00
CA LEU A 186 10.75 12.41 17.69
C LEU A 186 12.10 11.81 18.08
N ALA A 187 13.21 12.21 17.45
CA ALA A 187 14.55 11.71 17.79
C ALA A 187 14.96 12.06 19.23
N ASN A 188 14.38 13.12 19.80
CA ASN A 188 14.66 13.59 21.15
C ASN A 188 13.71 13.00 22.21
N ILE A 189 12.84 12.06 21.83
CA ILE A 189 11.83 11.46 22.70
C ILE A 189 12.06 9.95 22.76
N ASN A 190 12.68 9.45 23.84
CA ASN A 190 13.08 8.03 23.97
C ASN A 190 11.93 7.04 23.71
N LYS A 191 10.73 7.31 24.25
CA LYS A 191 9.53 6.47 24.07
C LYS A 191 9.00 6.46 22.63
N ALA A 192 9.41 7.41 21.79
CA ALA A 192 8.94 7.52 20.40
C ALA A 192 9.72 6.66 19.41
N THR A 193 10.76 5.94 19.84
CA THR A 193 11.70 5.23 18.95
C THR A 193 11.03 4.37 17.87
N PRO A 194 10.08 3.46 18.19
CA PRO A 194 9.45 2.63 17.15
C PRO A 194 8.66 3.47 16.13
N ILE A 195 7.95 4.49 16.60
CA ILE A 195 7.15 5.36 15.74
C ILE A 195 8.06 6.24 14.86
N ASN A 196 9.16 6.75 15.42
CA ASN A 196 10.15 7.50 14.65
C ASN A 196 10.77 6.65 13.53
N MET A 197 11.09 5.38 13.80
CA MET A 197 11.59 4.47 12.76
C MET A 197 10.57 4.26 11.62
N ARG A 198 9.28 4.15 11.94
CA ARG A 198 8.23 4.10 10.91
C ARG A 198 8.17 5.39 10.10
N VAL A 199 8.19 6.55 10.76
CA VAL A 199 8.18 7.86 10.10
C VAL A 199 9.38 8.02 9.15
N LYS A 200 10.57 7.60 9.57
CA LYS A 200 11.76 7.55 8.70
C LYS A 200 11.56 6.65 7.50
N SER A 201 10.96 5.47 7.70
CA SER A 201 10.66 4.57 6.58
C SER A 201 9.74 5.22 5.55
N LEU A 202 8.66 5.85 6.00
CA LEU A 202 7.72 6.57 5.14
C LEU A 202 8.41 7.69 4.35
N ALA A 203 9.24 8.50 5.03
CA ALA A 203 9.98 9.59 4.39
C ALA A 203 10.95 9.06 3.32
N SER A 204 11.74 8.02 3.65
CA SER A 204 12.68 7.40 2.71
C SER A 204 11.95 6.75 1.51
N ALA A 205 10.80 6.11 1.73
CA ALA A 205 10.00 5.53 0.67
C ALA A 205 9.42 6.60 -0.28
N LEU A 206 8.96 7.74 0.24
CA LEU A 206 8.47 8.85 -0.59
C LEU A 206 9.58 9.54 -1.37
N LYS A 207 10.77 9.69 -0.77
CA LYS A 207 11.96 10.16 -1.50
C LYS A 207 12.31 9.24 -2.67
N ALA A 208 12.33 7.92 -2.42
CA ALA A 208 12.55 6.95 -3.50
C ALA A 208 11.49 7.09 -4.59
N TRP A 209 10.22 7.24 -4.20
CA TRP A 209 9.12 7.42 -5.16
C TRP A 209 9.27 8.69 -6.00
N LYS A 210 9.69 9.80 -5.38
CA LYS A 210 10.02 11.04 -6.09
C LYS A 210 11.13 10.79 -7.12
N TYR A 211 12.25 10.21 -6.71
CA TYR A 211 13.37 9.95 -7.61
C TYR A 211 12.98 9.01 -8.77
N LEU A 212 12.19 7.96 -8.52
CA LEU A 212 11.69 7.09 -9.57
C LEU A 212 10.80 7.84 -10.57
N LYS A 213 9.91 8.72 -10.10
CA LYS A 213 9.11 9.60 -10.98
C LYS A 213 9.95 10.54 -11.84
N GLU A 214 11.09 10.97 -11.32
CA GLU A 214 12.05 11.82 -12.03
C GLU A 214 12.98 11.02 -12.98
N GLY A 215 12.90 9.68 -12.95
CA GLY A 215 13.76 8.78 -13.74
C GLY A 215 15.13 8.53 -13.11
N ASP A 216 15.35 8.91 -11.85
CA ASP A 216 16.59 8.71 -11.11
C ASP A 216 16.54 7.45 -10.22
N PHE A 217 16.65 6.28 -10.84
CA PHE A 217 16.70 5.01 -10.11
C PHE A 217 17.95 4.87 -9.21
N THR A 218 19.03 5.60 -9.52
CA THR A 218 20.28 5.53 -8.76
C THR A 218 20.08 6.16 -7.39
N SER A 219 19.56 7.39 -7.35
CA SER A 219 19.24 8.08 -6.09
C SER A 219 18.09 7.42 -5.33
N ALA A 220 17.23 6.64 -6.00
CA ALA A 220 16.16 5.87 -5.34
C ALA A 220 16.67 4.68 -4.51
N THR A 221 17.84 4.11 -4.83
CA THR A 221 18.30 2.83 -4.25
C THR A 221 18.51 2.92 -2.73
N THR A 222 19.31 3.88 -2.26
CA THR A 222 19.61 4.02 -0.83
C THR A 222 18.37 4.33 0.03
N PRO A 223 17.47 5.25 -0.36
CA PRO A 223 16.22 5.45 0.36
C PRO A 223 15.33 4.19 0.42
N LEU A 224 15.27 3.35 -0.63
CA LEU A 224 14.51 2.10 -0.60
C LEU A 224 15.07 1.10 0.42
N GLU A 225 16.39 0.91 0.42
CA GLU A 225 17.06 0.04 1.39
C GLU A 225 16.86 0.54 2.82
N SER A 226 16.99 1.85 3.03
CA SER A 226 16.72 2.51 4.31
C SER A 226 15.27 2.27 4.75
N ALA A 227 14.29 2.44 3.87
CA ALA A 227 12.88 2.24 4.19
C ALA A 227 12.57 0.78 4.59
N LEU A 228 13.08 -0.21 3.84
CA LEU A 228 12.91 -1.62 4.16
C LEU A 228 13.57 -2.02 5.48
N LYS A 229 14.78 -1.51 5.74
CA LYS A 229 15.48 -1.71 7.00
C LYS A 229 14.68 -1.14 8.17
N SER A 230 14.24 0.11 8.08
CA SER A 230 13.45 0.77 9.12
C SER A 230 12.09 0.10 9.36
N ASN A 231 11.43 -0.43 8.33
CA ASN A 231 10.20 -1.22 8.50
C ASN A 231 10.46 -2.52 9.30
N ARG A 232 11.53 -3.25 8.95
CA ARG A 232 11.90 -4.48 9.66
C ARG A 232 12.24 -4.22 11.12
N GLU A 233 13.04 -3.19 11.39
CA GLU A 233 13.42 -2.80 12.75
C GLU A 233 12.21 -2.34 13.56
N THR A 234 11.34 -1.51 12.98
CA THR A 234 10.11 -1.07 13.63
C THR A 234 9.24 -2.27 14.02
N LYS A 235 9.01 -3.21 13.09
CA LYS A 235 8.23 -4.43 13.35
C LYS A 235 8.79 -5.23 14.53
N GLY A 236 10.11 -5.39 14.60
CA GLY A 236 10.78 -6.09 15.69
C GLY A 236 10.59 -5.45 17.08
N LEU A 237 10.37 -4.14 17.13
CA LEU A 237 10.07 -3.40 18.35
C LEU A 237 8.57 -3.46 18.71
N ILE A 238 7.69 -3.17 17.75
CA ILE A 238 6.25 -3.00 18.05
C ILE A 238 5.53 -4.32 18.37
N ILE A 239 6.04 -5.48 17.91
CA ILE A 239 5.45 -6.79 18.25
C ILE A 239 5.57 -7.07 19.77
N LYS A 240 6.57 -6.48 20.42
CA LYS A 240 6.81 -6.64 21.86
C LYS A 240 6.04 -5.62 22.72
N ASP A 241 5.43 -4.63 22.09
CA ASP A 241 4.67 -3.57 22.76
C ASP A 241 3.16 -3.76 22.48
N PRO A 242 2.36 -4.16 23.49
CA PRO A 242 0.92 -4.36 23.32
C PRO A 242 0.18 -3.13 22.76
N GLN A 243 0.59 -1.91 23.11
CA GLN A 243 -0.06 -0.68 22.64
C GLN A 243 0.22 -0.38 21.17
N LEU A 244 1.40 -0.80 20.69
CA LEU A 244 1.87 -0.52 19.32
C LEU A 244 1.69 -1.70 18.36
N SER A 245 1.47 -2.91 18.88
CA SER A 245 1.29 -4.14 18.10
C SER A 245 0.16 -4.05 17.05
N ILE A 246 -0.85 -3.20 17.30
CA ILE A 246 -1.93 -2.86 16.37
C ILE A 246 -1.43 -2.34 15.00
N MET A 247 -0.23 -1.78 14.92
CA MET A 247 0.37 -1.27 13.68
C MET A 247 1.01 -2.34 12.80
N THR A 248 1.12 -3.60 13.26
CA THR A 248 1.91 -4.64 12.58
C THR A 248 1.47 -4.86 11.12
N THR A 249 0.16 -5.02 10.90
CA THR A 249 -0.40 -5.24 9.55
C THR A 249 -0.18 -4.04 8.64
N ALA A 250 -0.28 -2.82 9.17
CA ALA A 250 0.00 -1.60 8.40
C ALA A 250 1.45 -1.54 7.94
N ILE A 251 2.40 -1.81 8.84
CA ILE A 251 3.84 -1.79 8.52
C ILE A 251 4.21 -2.89 7.53
N ASP A 252 3.62 -4.10 7.65
CA ASP A 252 3.82 -5.17 6.67
C ASP A 252 3.33 -4.76 5.28
N THR A 253 2.19 -4.08 5.23
CA THR A 253 1.62 -3.55 3.98
C THR A 253 2.51 -2.45 3.38
N GLU A 254 2.98 -1.51 4.20
CA GLU A 254 3.92 -0.47 3.79
C GLU A 254 5.22 -1.09 3.26
N ALA A 255 5.75 -2.12 3.91
CA ALA A 255 6.94 -2.84 3.44
C ALA A 255 6.72 -3.52 2.09
N MET A 256 5.55 -4.09 1.82
CA MET A 256 5.19 -4.65 0.51
C MET A 256 5.16 -3.56 -0.59
N LEU A 257 4.62 -2.38 -0.28
CA LEU A 257 4.65 -1.25 -1.20
C LEU A 257 6.09 -0.78 -1.47
N VAL A 258 6.94 -0.70 -0.45
CA VAL A 258 8.37 -0.36 -0.65
C VAL A 258 9.08 -1.41 -1.52
N LYS A 259 8.81 -2.71 -1.32
CA LYS A 259 9.33 -3.76 -2.20
C LYS A 259 8.85 -3.62 -3.64
N SER A 260 7.63 -3.14 -3.84
CA SER A 260 7.11 -2.84 -5.17
C SER A 260 7.93 -1.75 -5.85
N LEU A 261 8.26 -0.67 -5.13
CA LEU A 261 9.15 0.38 -5.61
C LEU A 261 10.56 -0.15 -5.93
N SER A 262 11.09 -1.07 -5.11
CA SER A 262 12.37 -1.74 -5.40
C SER A 262 12.33 -2.56 -6.69
N ASN A 263 11.23 -3.27 -6.95
CA ASN A 263 11.07 -3.98 -8.23
C ASN A 263 11.10 -3.00 -9.41
N TYR A 264 10.47 -1.83 -9.30
CA TYR A 264 10.51 -0.80 -10.35
C TYR A 264 11.90 -0.21 -10.55
N ALA A 265 12.63 0.09 -9.46
CA ALA A 265 14.00 0.59 -9.53
C ALA A 265 14.95 -0.40 -10.24
N ILE A 266 14.79 -1.70 -9.96
CA ILE A 266 15.56 -2.77 -10.62
C ILE A 266 15.29 -2.79 -12.13
N VAL A 267 14.02 -2.65 -12.53
CA VAL A 267 13.64 -2.63 -13.95
C VAL A 267 14.16 -1.39 -14.65
N GLU A 268 13.98 -0.20 -14.09
CA GLU A 268 14.49 1.07 -14.67
C GLU A 268 16.02 1.01 -14.86
N LYS A 269 16.74 0.51 -13.84
CA LYS A 269 18.18 0.28 -13.95
C LYS A 269 18.51 -0.65 -15.12
N ALA A 270 17.81 -1.78 -15.23
CA ALA A 270 18.07 -2.77 -16.26
C ALA A 270 17.76 -2.24 -17.67
N LEU A 271 16.70 -1.45 -17.83
CA LEU A 271 16.34 -0.77 -19.07
C LEU A 271 17.43 0.24 -19.47
N PHE A 272 17.89 1.07 -18.52
CA PHE A 272 18.96 2.03 -18.74
C PHE A 272 20.27 1.35 -19.17
N GLU A 273 20.69 0.29 -18.47
CA GLU A 273 21.87 -0.51 -18.83
C GLU A 273 21.78 -1.14 -20.23
N ALA A 274 20.55 -1.40 -20.71
CA ALA A 274 20.29 -1.90 -22.05
C ALA A 274 20.19 -0.80 -23.12
N GLY A 275 20.47 0.46 -22.77
CA GLY A 275 20.41 1.61 -23.67
C GLY A 275 18.99 2.07 -24.02
N ARG A 276 17.99 1.69 -23.23
CA ARG A 276 16.59 2.12 -23.41
C ARG A 276 16.37 3.52 -22.83
N GLN A 277 15.24 4.13 -23.17
CA GLN A 277 14.89 5.47 -22.69
C GLN A 277 14.61 5.45 -21.19
N LEU A 278 15.13 6.44 -20.47
CA LEU A 278 14.74 6.71 -19.09
C LEU A 278 13.22 6.97 -19.03
N GLN A 279 12.55 6.47 -17.99
CA GLN A 279 11.10 6.61 -17.74
C GLN A 279 10.17 5.80 -18.67
N GLU A 280 10.71 4.87 -19.47
CA GLU A 280 9.90 3.93 -20.26
C GLU A 280 8.96 3.12 -19.34
N LEU A 281 9.47 2.61 -18.21
CA LEU A 281 8.65 1.88 -17.24
C LEU A 281 7.66 2.82 -16.54
N MET A 282 8.06 4.01 -16.11
CA MET A 282 7.14 4.95 -15.45
C MET A 282 5.93 5.31 -16.32
N SER A 283 6.13 5.53 -17.62
CA SER A 283 5.05 5.82 -18.57
C SER A 283 4.06 4.65 -18.69
N PHE A 284 4.56 3.42 -18.63
CA PHE A 284 3.75 2.21 -18.59
C PHE A 284 2.99 2.09 -17.24
N LEU A 285 3.68 2.30 -16.12
CA LEU A 285 3.13 2.15 -14.77
C LEU A 285 1.95 3.09 -14.51
N ASP A 286 1.96 4.31 -15.04
CA ASP A 286 0.85 5.25 -14.87
C ASP A 286 -0.48 4.73 -15.43
N LYS A 287 -0.45 4.04 -16.59
CA LYS A 287 -1.64 3.40 -17.17
C LYS A 287 -1.98 2.11 -16.43
N TYR A 288 -0.97 1.29 -16.18
CA TYR A 288 -1.11 -0.02 -15.59
C TYR A 288 -1.67 0.04 -14.15
N LEU A 289 -1.14 0.93 -13.30
CA LEU A 289 -1.59 1.07 -11.91
C LEU A 289 -3.05 1.53 -11.81
N ARG A 290 -3.56 2.31 -12.77
CA ARG A 290 -4.99 2.67 -12.81
C ARG A 290 -5.87 1.44 -12.97
N VAL A 291 -5.52 0.53 -13.89
CA VAL A 291 -6.24 -0.73 -14.09
C VAL A 291 -6.16 -1.61 -12.83
N ILE A 292 -4.99 -1.69 -12.20
CA ILE A 292 -4.83 -2.43 -10.94
C ILE A 292 -5.70 -1.86 -9.83
N GLU A 293 -5.77 -0.54 -9.70
CA GLU A 293 -6.60 0.11 -8.67
C GLU A 293 -8.10 -0.13 -8.89
N GLU A 294 -8.56 -0.08 -10.14
CA GLU A 294 -9.95 -0.40 -10.47
C GLU A 294 -10.31 -1.84 -10.08
N ILE A 295 -9.44 -2.80 -10.38
CA ILE A 295 -9.63 -4.21 -9.99
C ILE A 295 -9.57 -4.36 -8.47
N ARG A 296 -8.60 -3.71 -7.83
CA ARG A 296 -8.43 -3.79 -6.37
C ARG A 296 -9.69 -3.29 -5.65
N GLU A 297 -10.25 -2.17 -6.07
CA GLU A 297 -11.50 -1.62 -5.53
C GLU A 297 -12.69 -2.54 -5.82
N MET A 298 -12.83 -3.01 -7.06
CA MET A 298 -13.93 -3.88 -7.47
C MET A 298 -14.00 -5.18 -6.65
N TYR A 299 -12.85 -5.77 -6.31
CA TYR A 299 -12.76 -7.04 -5.58
C TYR A 299 -12.46 -6.90 -4.09
N GLY A 300 -12.44 -5.67 -3.55
CA GLY A 300 -12.17 -5.40 -2.15
C GLY A 300 -10.80 -5.91 -1.70
N LYS A 301 -9.78 -5.84 -2.58
CA LYS A 301 -8.44 -6.33 -2.29
C LYS A 301 -7.63 -5.32 -1.48
N ASN A 302 -6.76 -5.85 -0.62
CA ASN A 302 -5.81 -5.04 0.12
C ASN A 302 -4.63 -4.63 -0.80
N LEU A 303 -3.72 -3.80 -0.29
CA LEU A 303 -2.60 -3.23 -1.05
C LEU A 303 -1.49 -4.24 -1.41
N SER A 304 -1.54 -5.49 -0.92
CA SER A 304 -0.55 -6.53 -1.24
C SER A 304 -0.56 -6.91 -2.72
N ILE A 305 -1.66 -6.66 -3.44
CA ILE A 305 -1.76 -6.89 -4.89
C ILE A 305 -0.64 -6.16 -5.64
N HIS A 306 -0.28 -4.93 -5.23
CA HIS A 306 0.78 -4.16 -5.88
C HIS A 306 2.14 -4.85 -5.83
N TYR A 307 2.45 -5.52 -4.72
CA TYR A 307 3.71 -6.26 -4.59
C TYR A 307 3.73 -7.45 -5.53
N GLU A 308 2.70 -8.30 -5.50
CA GLU A 308 2.66 -9.48 -6.36
C GLU A 308 2.72 -9.10 -7.85
N VAL A 309 1.94 -8.11 -8.27
CA VAL A 309 1.93 -7.71 -9.68
C VAL A 309 3.25 -7.02 -10.08
N SER A 310 3.85 -6.20 -9.20
CA SER A 310 5.16 -5.60 -9.48
C SER A 310 6.27 -6.65 -9.66
N GLU A 311 6.20 -7.78 -8.95
CA GLU A 311 7.14 -8.89 -9.17
C GLU A 311 6.94 -9.51 -10.55
N LYS A 312 5.69 -9.65 -11.02
CA LYS A 312 5.43 -10.17 -12.37
C LYS A 312 5.90 -9.20 -13.45
N ILE A 313 5.65 -7.90 -13.28
CA ILE A 313 6.16 -6.86 -14.18
C ILE A 313 7.68 -6.92 -14.26
N LYS A 314 8.37 -6.99 -13.11
CA LYS A 314 9.82 -7.14 -13.07
C LYS A 314 10.27 -8.36 -13.87
N ASN A 315 9.69 -9.52 -13.61
CA ASN A 315 10.07 -10.76 -14.30
C ASN A 315 9.85 -10.64 -15.83
N ILE A 316 8.81 -9.96 -16.29
CA ILE A 316 8.57 -9.74 -17.73
C ILE A 316 9.68 -8.89 -18.35
N PHE A 317 9.97 -7.73 -17.76
CA PHE A 317 11.01 -6.83 -18.28
C PHE A 317 12.39 -7.47 -18.22
N MET A 318 12.75 -8.09 -17.10
CA MET A 318 14.04 -8.78 -16.95
C MET A 318 14.17 -9.93 -17.95
N SER A 319 13.07 -10.60 -18.29
CA SER A 319 13.08 -11.64 -19.31
C SER A 319 13.23 -11.13 -20.73
N LYS A 320 12.55 -10.03 -21.07
CA LYS A 320 12.75 -9.33 -22.35
C LYS A 320 14.18 -8.83 -22.55
N LEU A 321 14.87 -8.50 -21.46
CA LEU A 321 16.27 -8.08 -21.46
C LEU A 321 17.27 -9.24 -21.44
N GLY A 322 16.81 -10.49 -21.48
CA GLY A 322 17.70 -11.65 -21.45
C GLY A 322 18.37 -11.91 -20.09
N LYS A 323 17.86 -11.31 -19.00
CA LYS A 323 18.45 -11.42 -17.65
C LYS A 323 17.80 -12.52 -16.80
N GLU A 324 16.51 -12.81 -17.02
CA GLU A 324 15.77 -13.84 -16.29
C GLU A 324 14.89 -14.68 -17.23
N THR A 325 14.66 -15.95 -16.92
CA THR A 325 13.75 -16.80 -17.70
C THR A 325 12.40 -16.94 -17.00
N VAL A 326 11.34 -17.10 -17.79
CA VAL A 326 9.98 -17.37 -17.31
C VAL A 326 9.48 -18.71 -17.87
N ASP A 327 8.46 -19.29 -17.23
CA ASP A 327 7.84 -20.51 -17.73
C ASP A 327 6.90 -20.17 -18.90
N ILE A 328 7.21 -20.69 -20.10
CA ILE A 328 6.45 -20.49 -21.34
C ILE A 328 5.84 -21.83 -21.78
N LEU A 329 4.53 -21.85 -22.04
CA LEU A 329 3.86 -23.03 -22.60
C LEU A 329 4.27 -23.27 -24.06
N PRO A 330 4.24 -24.53 -24.56
CA PRO A 330 4.52 -24.79 -25.96
C PRO A 330 3.48 -24.13 -26.87
N GLY A 331 3.88 -23.76 -28.08
CA GLY A 331 3.01 -23.18 -29.10
C GLY A 331 3.69 -22.08 -29.88
N GLN A 332 2.95 -21.51 -30.83
CA GLN A 332 3.32 -20.31 -31.55
C GLN A 332 2.27 -19.23 -31.33
N GLY A 333 2.66 -17.97 -31.50
CA GLY A 333 1.77 -16.86 -31.25
C GLY A 333 2.39 -15.52 -31.60
N GLU A 334 1.54 -14.51 -31.62
CA GLU A 334 1.89 -13.11 -31.83
C GLU A 334 2.07 -12.38 -30.50
N ILE A 335 1.46 -12.90 -29.43
CA ILE A 335 1.49 -12.32 -28.08
C ILE A 335 1.67 -13.43 -27.03
N LEU A 336 2.15 -13.06 -25.84
CA LEU A 336 2.09 -13.90 -24.65
C LEU A 336 0.96 -13.45 -23.72
N VAL A 337 0.15 -14.42 -23.33
CA VAL A 337 -0.95 -14.22 -22.38
C VAL A 337 -0.58 -14.87 -21.05
N PRO A 338 -0.59 -14.12 -19.93
CA PRO A 338 -0.25 -14.66 -18.63
C PRO A 338 -1.41 -15.47 -18.04
N MET A 339 -1.10 -16.64 -17.49
CA MET A 339 -2.05 -17.52 -16.85
C MET A 339 -1.52 -18.02 -15.52
N TYR A 340 -2.34 -17.98 -14.48
CA TYR A 340 -2.05 -18.65 -13.23
C TYR A 340 -2.28 -20.15 -13.38
N LEU A 341 -1.26 -20.91 -13.00
CA LEU A 341 -1.37 -22.34 -12.75
C LEU A 341 -2.10 -22.54 -11.42
N VAL A 342 -3.33 -23.06 -11.48
CA VAL A 342 -4.14 -23.34 -10.30
C VAL A 342 -4.25 -24.85 -10.11
N ARG A 343 -3.68 -25.35 -9.02
CA ARG A 343 -3.88 -26.73 -8.58
C ARG A 343 -5.30 -26.86 -8.06
N ILE A 344 -6.00 -27.89 -8.52
CA ILE A 344 -7.34 -28.25 -8.08
C ILE A 344 -7.33 -29.64 -7.48
N SER A 345 -8.21 -29.87 -6.52
CA SER A 345 -8.48 -31.20 -5.98
C SER A 345 -9.97 -31.48 -6.09
N TYR A 346 -10.33 -32.72 -6.42
CA TYR A 346 -11.73 -33.14 -6.50
C TYR A 346 -11.90 -34.61 -6.17
N THR A 347 -13.08 -34.97 -5.70
CA THR A 347 -13.50 -36.35 -5.44
C THR A 347 -14.77 -36.62 -6.23
N PHE A 348 -14.86 -37.79 -6.84
CA PHE A 348 -16.09 -38.24 -7.49
C PHE A 348 -16.43 -39.65 -7.01
N THR A 349 -17.73 -39.92 -6.86
CA THR A 349 -18.21 -41.23 -6.45
C THR A 349 -18.34 -42.15 -7.67
N THR A 350 -17.55 -43.22 -7.72
CA THR A 350 -17.76 -44.34 -8.63
C THR A 350 -18.46 -45.48 -7.88
N GLY A 351 -19.50 -46.08 -8.48
CA GLY A 351 -20.19 -47.27 -7.94
C GLY A 351 -21.72 -47.16 -7.84
N SER A 352 -22.40 -48.31 -7.96
CA SER A 352 -23.83 -48.47 -7.64
C SER A 352 -24.07 -48.36 -6.12
N LEU A 353 -25.31 -48.07 -5.72
CA LEU A 353 -25.75 -47.60 -4.39
C LEU A 353 -25.16 -48.30 -3.14
N MET A 354 -24.57 -49.49 -3.27
CA MET A 354 -24.02 -50.29 -2.15
C MET A 354 -22.50 -50.18 -1.94
N TRP A 355 -21.70 -49.70 -2.91
CA TRP A 355 -20.22 -49.61 -2.80
C TRP A 355 -19.67 -48.27 -3.33
N LYS A 356 -19.98 -47.16 -2.66
CA LYS A 356 -19.36 -45.85 -2.95
C LYS A 356 -17.96 -45.79 -2.36
N LYS A 357 -16.91 -45.80 -3.18
CA LYS A 357 -15.55 -45.40 -2.78
C LYS A 357 -15.23 -44.05 -3.43
N GLY A 358 -15.05 -43.01 -2.62
CA GLY A 358 -14.55 -41.73 -3.10
C GLY A 358 -13.04 -41.79 -3.29
N LYS A 359 -12.53 -41.38 -4.44
CA LYS A 359 -11.09 -41.24 -4.70
C LYS A 359 -10.76 -39.77 -4.95
N GLU A 360 -9.75 -39.27 -4.26
CA GLU A 360 -9.22 -37.91 -4.44
C GLU A 360 -8.34 -37.86 -5.67
N TYR A 361 -8.56 -36.86 -6.50
CA TYR A 361 -7.76 -36.53 -7.67
C TYR A 361 -7.23 -35.12 -7.55
N ARG A 362 -5.99 -34.94 -8.02
CA ARG A 362 -5.34 -33.64 -8.12
C ARG A 362 -5.01 -33.39 -9.58
N ASP A 363 -5.34 -32.21 -10.05
CA ASP A 363 -5.09 -31.78 -11.42
C ASP A 363 -4.84 -30.27 -11.46
N TYR A 364 -4.69 -29.73 -12.66
CA TYR A 364 -4.47 -28.32 -12.89
C TYR A 364 -5.51 -27.74 -13.82
N VAL A 365 -5.85 -26.48 -13.57
CA VAL A 365 -6.50 -25.58 -14.53
C VAL A 365 -5.62 -24.36 -14.69
N LEU A 366 -5.74 -23.69 -15.84
CA LEU A 366 -5.13 -22.39 -16.04
C LEU A 366 -6.21 -21.32 -15.95
N ALA A 367 -5.97 -20.31 -15.12
CA ALA A 367 -6.81 -19.15 -14.99
C ALA A 367 -6.09 -17.93 -15.59
N LEU A 368 -6.76 -17.18 -16.45
CA LEU A 368 -6.21 -15.96 -17.04
C LEU A 368 -5.83 -14.97 -15.93
N ALA A 369 -4.58 -14.49 -15.95
CA ALA A 369 -4.10 -13.46 -15.04
C ALA A 369 -4.60 -12.05 -15.43
N THR A 370 -5.55 -11.98 -16.37
CA THR A 370 -6.18 -10.77 -16.89
C THR A 370 -7.61 -10.58 -16.40
N PHE A 371 -8.10 -11.42 -15.49
CA PHE A 371 -9.45 -11.25 -14.92
C PHE A 371 -9.58 -9.91 -14.19
N PRO A 372 -10.69 -9.15 -14.33
CA PRO A 372 -11.98 -9.51 -14.95
C PRO A 372 -12.10 -9.30 -16.46
N TYR A 373 -11.02 -8.93 -17.15
CA TYR A 373 -11.00 -8.67 -18.60
C TYR A 373 -10.92 -9.98 -19.40
N ALA A 374 -11.85 -10.89 -19.14
CA ALA A 374 -11.92 -12.20 -19.79
C ALA A 374 -13.38 -12.69 -19.87
N ASN A 375 -13.78 -13.18 -21.04
CA ASN A 375 -15.09 -13.83 -21.23
C ASN A 375 -15.09 -15.26 -20.69
N ILE A 376 -14.02 -16.01 -20.96
CA ILE A 376 -13.82 -17.38 -20.47
C ILE A 376 -12.48 -17.38 -19.73
N PRO A 377 -12.49 -17.15 -18.41
CA PRO A 377 -11.28 -16.89 -17.65
C PRO A 377 -10.51 -18.14 -17.24
N VAL A 378 -11.11 -19.35 -17.35
CA VAL A 378 -10.50 -20.61 -16.89
C VAL A 378 -10.64 -21.66 -17.99
N THR A 379 -9.59 -22.46 -18.18
CA THR A 379 -9.60 -23.60 -19.10
C THR A 379 -10.65 -24.64 -18.69
N ASP A 380 -11.58 -25.01 -19.59
CA ASP A 380 -12.55 -26.08 -19.31
C ASP A 380 -11.91 -27.47 -19.47
N THR A 381 -11.28 -27.97 -18.41
CA THR A 381 -10.70 -29.32 -18.34
C THR A 381 -11.72 -30.42 -18.08
N PHE A 382 -12.96 -30.07 -17.72
CA PHE A 382 -14.04 -31.03 -17.44
C PHE A 382 -14.97 -31.21 -18.64
N ARG A 383 -14.55 -30.78 -19.84
CA ARG A 383 -15.31 -30.87 -21.08
C ARG A 383 -15.50 -32.35 -21.48
N LEU A 384 -16.75 -32.78 -21.61
CA LEU A 384 -17.13 -34.16 -21.92
C LEU A 384 -17.15 -34.37 -23.44
N LYS A 385 -16.23 -35.19 -23.99
CA LYS A 385 -16.20 -35.48 -25.44
C LYS A 385 -17.31 -36.43 -25.94
N SER A 386 -17.89 -37.27 -25.08
CA SER A 386 -19.05 -38.12 -25.44
C SER A 386 -19.57 -38.93 -24.24
N GLY A 387 -20.88 -39.21 -24.20
CA GLY A 387 -21.52 -40.26 -23.40
C GLY A 387 -21.65 -40.03 -21.88
N PHE A 388 -22.56 -39.13 -21.47
CA PHE A 388 -22.95 -38.91 -20.06
C PHE A 388 -23.27 -40.20 -19.28
N LEU A 389 -23.84 -41.21 -19.96
CA LEU A 389 -24.26 -42.48 -19.36
C LEU A 389 -23.13 -43.49 -19.17
N ASP A 390 -22.08 -43.46 -20.00
CA ASP A 390 -21.00 -44.46 -19.93
C ASP A 390 -19.96 -44.13 -18.85
N ARG A 391 -19.74 -42.84 -18.57
CA ARG A 391 -18.83 -42.36 -17.52
C ARG A 391 -19.44 -42.48 -16.12
N VAL A 392 -20.73 -42.18 -15.99
CA VAL A 392 -21.49 -42.34 -14.72
C VAL A 392 -21.67 -43.82 -14.35
N ARG A 393 -21.55 -44.75 -15.30
CA ARG A 393 -21.53 -46.20 -15.06
C ARG A 393 -20.23 -46.74 -14.45
N GLY A 394 -19.26 -45.87 -14.13
CA GLY A 394 -18.13 -46.23 -13.25
C GLY A 394 -16.94 -46.89 -13.94
N ARG A 395 -16.74 -46.65 -15.25
CA ARG A 395 -15.57 -47.17 -16.00
C ARG A 395 -14.38 -46.22 -16.11
N GLU A 396 -14.50 -44.96 -15.68
CA GLU A 396 -13.42 -43.98 -15.85
C GLU A 396 -12.64 -43.70 -14.57
N GLU A 397 -11.32 -43.67 -14.72
CA GLU A 397 -10.37 -43.36 -13.65
C GLU A 397 -10.12 -41.86 -13.47
N LYS A 398 -10.57 -40.96 -14.35
CA LYS A 398 -10.35 -39.51 -14.25
C LYS A 398 -11.44 -38.76 -15.01
N LEU A 399 -11.91 -37.62 -14.50
CA LEU A 399 -13.00 -36.83 -15.13
C LEU A 399 -12.49 -35.63 -15.95
N THR A 400 -11.22 -35.29 -15.77
CA THR A 400 -10.55 -34.20 -16.48
C THR A 400 -9.77 -34.72 -17.68
N ILE A 401 -9.69 -33.91 -18.74
CA ILE A 401 -8.80 -34.16 -19.88
C ILE A 401 -7.38 -33.68 -19.55
N ASP A 402 -6.37 -34.44 -19.98
CA ASP A 402 -4.96 -34.18 -19.65
C ASP A 402 -4.33 -33.00 -20.42
N ILE A 403 -5.12 -32.20 -21.14
CA ILE A 403 -4.63 -31.10 -21.99
C ILE A 403 -3.74 -30.13 -21.19
N VAL A 404 -4.24 -29.63 -20.06
CA VAL A 404 -3.49 -28.66 -19.24
C VAL A 404 -2.24 -29.30 -18.63
N THR A 405 -2.36 -30.51 -18.09
CA THR A 405 -1.21 -31.25 -17.52
C THR A 405 -0.13 -31.53 -18.58
N ASN A 406 -0.51 -31.91 -19.79
CA ASN A 406 0.42 -32.13 -20.90
C ASN A 406 1.09 -30.82 -21.36
N ALA A 407 0.33 -29.72 -21.43
CA ALA A 407 0.87 -28.41 -21.76
C ALA A 407 1.90 -27.94 -20.73
N ILE A 408 1.62 -28.12 -19.43
CA ILE A 408 2.55 -27.78 -18.34
C ILE A 408 3.79 -28.67 -18.35
N ALA A 409 3.63 -29.98 -18.57
CA ALA A 409 4.76 -30.92 -18.64
C ALA A 409 5.72 -30.58 -19.79
N SER A 410 5.20 -29.94 -20.83
CA SER A 410 5.96 -29.49 -22.01
C SER A 410 6.39 -28.03 -21.94
N ALA A 411 6.10 -27.32 -20.83
CA ALA A 411 6.49 -25.94 -20.64
C ALA A 411 8.02 -25.83 -20.51
N ARG A 412 8.59 -24.76 -21.06
CA ARG A 412 10.03 -24.50 -21.01
C ARG A 412 10.32 -23.19 -20.29
N ARG A 413 11.49 -23.11 -19.67
CA ARG A 413 12.02 -21.83 -19.20
C ARG A 413 12.78 -21.15 -20.33
N ASP A 414 12.34 -19.96 -20.69
CA ASP A 414 12.87 -19.24 -21.83
C ASP A 414 12.75 -17.71 -21.63
N TYR A 415 13.40 -16.95 -22.50
CA TYR A 415 13.31 -15.50 -22.54
C TYR A 415 12.06 -15.05 -23.32
N ILE A 416 11.42 -13.99 -22.85
CA ILE A 416 10.28 -13.38 -23.54
C ILE A 416 10.78 -12.61 -24.77
N THR A 417 10.33 -13.02 -25.95
CA THR A 417 10.61 -12.31 -27.22
C THR A 417 9.38 -11.62 -27.82
N LEU A 418 8.18 -12.12 -27.50
CA LEU A 418 6.91 -11.56 -27.99
C LEU A 418 6.41 -10.40 -27.10
N PRO A 419 5.52 -9.54 -27.61
CA PRO A 419 4.72 -8.65 -26.77
C PRO A 419 3.93 -9.43 -25.72
N VAL A 420 3.78 -8.87 -24.51
CA VAL A 420 3.16 -9.56 -23.38
C VAL A 420 2.05 -8.72 -22.79
N ILE A 421 0.87 -9.30 -22.62
CA ILE A 421 -0.17 -8.69 -21.80
C ILE A 421 0.28 -8.81 -20.33
N PRO A 422 0.42 -7.72 -19.56
CA PRO A 422 0.83 -7.84 -18.18
C PRO A 422 -0.29 -8.49 -17.33
N PRO A 423 0.05 -9.31 -16.31
CA PRO A 423 -0.92 -9.75 -15.31
C PRO A 423 -1.59 -8.54 -14.65
N ILE A 424 -2.90 -8.58 -14.44
CA ILE A 424 -3.65 -7.51 -13.73
C ILE A 424 -4.45 -8.04 -12.52
N SER A 425 -4.39 -9.36 -12.29
CA SER A 425 -4.95 -10.02 -11.10
C SER A 425 -3.84 -10.69 -10.28
N ASP A 426 -4.06 -10.85 -8.97
CA ASP A 426 -3.22 -11.67 -8.10
C ASP A 426 -3.64 -13.15 -8.09
N GLY A 427 -2.81 -14.01 -7.47
CA GLY A 427 -3.07 -15.44 -7.37
C GLY A 427 -4.32 -15.79 -6.56
N GLU A 428 -4.71 -14.94 -5.60
CA GLU A 428 -5.95 -15.15 -4.84
C GLU A 428 -7.20 -14.86 -5.70
N ILE A 429 -7.18 -13.85 -6.58
CA ILE A 429 -8.24 -13.64 -7.58
C ILE A 429 -8.30 -14.85 -8.51
N ALA A 430 -7.16 -15.29 -9.05
CA ALA A 430 -7.11 -16.46 -9.92
C ALA A 430 -7.69 -17.72 -9.25
N LYS A 431 -7.38 -17.92 -7.97
CA LYS A 431 -7.96 -18.97 -7.14
C LYS A 431 -9.48 -18.84 -7.04
N ARG A 432 -10.00 -17.66 -6.68
CA ARG A 432 -11.46 -17.42 -6.57
C ARG A 432 -12.19 -17.67 -7.88
N VAL A 433 -11.58 -17.29 -9.01
CA VAL A 433 -12.14 -17.52 -10.35
C VAL A 433 -12.15 -19.02 -10.68
N ALA A 434 -11.07 -19.74 -10.38
CA ALA A 434 -11.03 -21.20 -10.53
C ALA A 434 -12.06 -21.91 -9.64
N ASP A 435 -12.22 -21.47 -8.38
CA ASP A 435 -13.23 -22.02 -7.45
C ASP A 435 -14.66 -21.79 -7.97
N SER A 436 -14.91 -20.62 -8.56
CA SER A 436 -16.21 -20.30 -9.18
C SER A 436 -16.50 -21.23 -10.36
N TYR A 437 -15.51 -21.42 -11.25
CA TYR A 437 -15.59 -22.39 -12.34
C TYR A 437 -15.84 -23.83 -11.83
N LEU A 438 -15.12 -24.27 -10.80
CA LEU A 438 -15.33 -25.60 -10.21
C LEU A 438 -16.73 -25.77 -9.60
N SER A 439 -17.29 -24.71 -9.00
CA SER A 439 -18.67 -24.69 -8.52
C SER A 439 -19.67 -24.90 -9.67
N GLU A 440 -19.47 -24.22 -10.80
CA GLU A 440 -20.28 -24.39 -12.01
C GLU A 440 -20.17 -25.80 -12.60
N VAL A 441 -18.96 -26.37 -12.63
CA VAL A 441 -18.73 -27.77 -13.04
C VAL A 441 -19.49 -28.73 -12.13
N SER A 442 -19.44 -28.55 -10.81
CA SER A 442 -20.16 -29.41 -9.87
C SER A 442 -21.67 -29.34 -10.11
N LYS A 443 -22.23 -28.14 -10.35
CA LYS A 443 -23.64 -27.95 -10.72
C LYS A 443 -23.98 -28.64 -12.05
N ARG A 444 -23.16 -28.44 -13.09
CA ARG A 444 -23.30 -29.08 -14.41
C ARG A 444 -23.32 -30.61 -14.32
N LEU A 445 -22.58 -31.16 -13.36
CA LEU A 445 -22.46 -32.61 -13.13
C LEU A 445 -23.42 -33.14 -12.04
N GLY A 446 -24.43 -32.36 -11.66
CA GLY A 446 -25.49 -32.78 -10.75
C GLY A 446 -25.00 -33.08 -9.33
N GLY A 447 -23.97 -32.38 -8.85
CA GLY A 447 -23.41 -32.54 -7.50
C GLY A 447 -22.63 -33.83 -7.27
N LYS A 448 -22.33 -34.59 -8.33
CA LYS A 448 -21.57 -35.87 -8.24
C LYS A 448 -20.08 -35.70 -8.00
N ILE A 449 -19.58 -34.46 -8.07
CA ILE A 449 -18.21 -34.10 -7.75
C ILE A 449 -18.22 -33.20 -6.51
N SER A 450 -17.50 -33.62 -5.48
CA SER A 450 -17.14 -32.76 -4.36
C SER A 450 -15.75 -32.17 -4.62
N MET A 451 -15.68 -30.85 -4.67
CA MET A 451 -14.45 -30.12 -4.93
C MET A 451 -13.69 -29.93 -3.61
N GLY A 452 -12.38 -30.12 -3.65
CA GLY A 452 -11.46 -29.80 -2.56
C GLY A 452 -10.87 -28.40 -2.73
N ALA A 453 -9.85 -28.09 -1.93
CA ALA A 453 -9.20 -26.79 -1.97
C ALA A 453 -8.42 -26.59 -3.29
N SER A 454 -8.50 -25.39 -3.84
CA SER A 454 -7.64 -24.92 -4.93
C SER A 454 -6.51 -24.03 -4.40
N SER A 455 -5.41 -23.97 -5.15
CA SER A 455 -4.25 -23.11 -4.85
C SER A 455 -3.61 -22.61 -6.14
N ALA A 456 -3.46 -21.29 -6.28
CA ALA A 456 -2.65 -20.69 -7.33
C ALA A 456 -1.16 -20.85 -6.97
N GLU A 457 -0.36 -21.35 -7.92
CA GLU A 457 1.05 -21.68 -7.67
C GLU A 457 2.01 -20.67 -8.30
N LYS A 458 1.88 -20.46 -9.61
CA LYS A 458 2.77 -19.59 -10.38
C LYS A 458 2.08 -19.08 -11.63
N VAL A 459 2.68 -18.07 -12.26
CA VAL A 459 2.26 -17.57 -13.58
C VAL A 459 3.08 -18.29 -14.65
N VAL A 460 2.39 -18.78 -15.67
CA VAL A 460 2.96 -19.28 -16.93
C VAL A 460 2.53 -18.36 -18.06
N TYR A 461 3.35 -18.21 -19.09
CA TYR A 461 3.07 -17.38 -20.25
C TYR A 461 2.73 -18.26 -21.45
N SER A 462 1.58 -18.02 -22.07
CA SER A 462 1.06 -18.83 -23.15
C SER A 462 1.16 -18.08 -24.48
N PRO A 463 1.91 -18.58 -25.47
CA PRO A 463 1.88 -18.04 -26.83
C PRO A 463 0.45 -18.14 -27.39
N ALA A 464 -0.07 -17.01 -27.87
CA ALA A 464 -1.42 -16.93 -28.44
C ALA A 464 -1.39 -16.24 -29.80
N ARG A 465 -2.17 -16.80 -30.74
CA ARG A 465 -2.51 -16.15 -32.01
C ARG A 465 -3.75 -15.28 -31.82
N ILE A 466 -3.82 -14.17 -32.55
CA ILE A 466 -5.01 -13.32 -32.53
C ILE A 466 -5.94 -13.76 -33.66
N VAL A 467 -7.10 -14.29 -33.31
CA VAL A 467 -8.09 -14.81 -34.27
C VAL A 467 -9.43 -14.18 -33.95
N ASN A 468 -10.04 -13.51 -34.94
CA ASN A 468 -11.36 -12.87 -34.80
C ASN A 468 -11.48 -11.94 -33.57
N ASN A 469 -10.44 -11.15 -33.29
CA ASN A 469 -10.38 -10.25 -32.12
C ASN A 469 -10.46 -10.98 -30.76
N ASP A 470 -9.99 -12.24 -30.72
CA ASP A 470 -9.80 -13.01 -29.50
C ASP A 470 -8.47 -13.77 -29.57
N ILE A 471 -8.12 -14.47 -28.49
CA ILE A 471 -6.90 -15.27 -28.39
C ILE A 471 -7.17 -16.73 -28.72
N TYR A 472 -6.18 -17.38 -29.34
CA TYR A 472 -6.14 -18.83 -29.54
C TYR A 472 -4.77 -19.36 -29.11
N ILE A 473 -4.75 -20.28 -28.15
CA ILE A 473 -3.52 -20.87 -27.60
C ILE A 473 -3.43 -22.32 -28.04
N ASP A 474 -2.48 -22.63 -28.93
CA ASP A 474 -2.40 -23.95 -29.58
C ASP A 474 -2.30 -25.11 -28.58
N SER A 475 -1.52 -24.93 -27.50
CA SER A 475 -1.34 -25.95 -26.46
C SER A 475 -2.56 -26.25 -25.60
N LEU A 476 -3.58 -25.38 -25.64
CA LEU A 476 -4.83 -25.60 -24.91
C LEU A 476 -5.89 -26.34 -25.74
N GLY A 477 -5.67 -26.57 -27.04
CA GLY A 477 -6.58 -27.35 -27.89
C GLY A 477 -8.04 -26.94 -27.72
N GLU A 478 -8.87 -27.82 -27.16
CA GLU A 478 -10.30 -27.55 -26.93
C GLU A 478 -10.62 -26.88 -25.58
N ALA A 479 -9.64 -26.78 -24.68
CA ALA A 479 -9.76 -26.13 -23.37
C ALA A 479 -9.39 -24.64 -23.44
N GLN A 480 -9.77 -23.96 -24.53
CA GLN A 480 -9.45 -22.54 -24.76
C GLN A 480 -10.01 -21.63 -23.66
N VAL A 481 -9.32 -20.51 -23.48
CA VAL A 481 -9.77 -19.33 -22.73
C VAL A 481 -10.06 -18.20 -23.71
N SER A 482 -10.77 -17.17 -23.26
CA SER A 482 -11.21 -16.07 -24.12
C SER A 482 -11.10 -14.73 -23.42
N LEU A 483 -10.46 -13.77 -24.09
CA LEU A 483 -10.44 -12.35 -23.71
C LEU A 483 -11.57 -11.59 -24.41
N GLY A 484 -11.92 -12.00 -25.63
CA GLY A 484 -12.97 -11.42 -26.45
C GLY A 484 -12.78 -9.92 -26.65
N LYS A 485 -13.85 -9.14 -26.39
CA LYS A 485 -13.85 -7.68 -26.59
C LYS A 485 -12.77 -6.95 -25.81
N HIS A 486 -12.27 -7.53 -24.71
CA HIS A 486 -11.28 -6.91 -23.84
C HIS A 486 -9.84 -7.02 -24.35
N LEU A 487 -9.59 -7.82 -25.39
CA LEU A 487 -8.24 -7.97 -25.95
C LEU A 487 -7.64 -6.62 -26.33
N ARG A 488 -8.43 -5.73 -26.96
CA ARG A 488 -7.94 -4.41 -27.38
C ARG A 488 -7.47 -3.57 -26.18
N ASP A 489 -8.29 -3.49 -25.14
CA ASP A 489 -7.98 -2.72 -23.93
C ASP A 489 -6.71 -3.25 -23.23
N LEU A 490 -6.53 -4.58 -23.22
CA LEU A 490 -5.34 -5.22 -22.66
C LEU A 490 -4.09 -5.00 -23.51
N MET A 491 -4.24 -4.86 -24.84
CA MET A 491 -3.13 -4.58 -25.73
C MET A 491 -2.60 -3.14 -25.60
N ASP A 492 -3.42 -2.20 -25.11
CA ASP A 492 -3.00 -0.82 -24.82
C ASP A 492 -2.03 -0.73 -23.63
N ILE A 493 -2.01 -1.76 -22.79
CA ILE A 493 -1.07 -1.93 -21.68
C ILE A 493 -0.08 -3.08 -21.93
N ALA A 494 0.04 -3.60 -23.15
CA ALA A 494 1.01 -4.66 -23.42
C ALA A 494 2.46 -4.15 -23.34
N ILE A 495 3.35 -4.94 -22.74
CA ILE A 495 4.80 -4.68 -22.69
C ILE A 495 5.42 -5.17 -24.00
N ARG A 496 6.07 -4.28 -24.75
CA ARG A 496 6.58 -4.53 -26.10
C ARG A 496 8.08 -4.80 -26.14
#